data_AF-A0A9P5GFT6-F1
#
_entry.id   AF-A0A9P5GFT6-F1
#
_cell.length_a   1.000
_cell.length_b   1.000
_cell.length_c   1.000
_cell.angle_alpha   90.00
_cell.angle_beta   90.00
_cell.angle_gamma   90.00
#
_symmetry.space_group_name_H-M   'P 1'
#
loop_
_entity.id
_entity.type
_entity.pdbx_description
1 polymer ?
#
loop_
_entity_poly.entity_id
_entity_poly.type
_entity_poly.pdbx_seq_one_letter_code
_entity_poly.pdbx_strand_id
1 'polypeptide(L)'
;MVKQIGAREATRESLPPLRVSQFHTTSSAVERLSYRGGLHDWSNFCRDVRNTTDSQNWSNAAIKYSLASRNLEENEVFVGDESGVQGRFQQAVGQILGMVFRAQTLDIRFADFKCLGKATTITPDCVIKNSGNDLQVVGELKVPWVDDHSIQHSRDAGQPFDLGSHLRMLLAQPVQYMKDLKCKYGFLSTYEETIFLQQRHNSARWVIDCSPVIFASDAYTE
;
A
#
# COMPACT_ATOMS: atom_id res chain seq x y z
N MET A 1 -14.69 -26.19 -14.07
CA MET A 1 -15.77 -25.21 -13.82
C MET A 1 -15.13 -23.84 -13.64
N VAL A 2 -15.72 -22.79 -14.21
CA VAL A 2 -15.22 -21.40 -14.11
C VAL A 2 -16.16 -20.63 -13.18
N LYS A 3 -15.62 -19.94 -12.17
CA LYS A 3 -16.38 -19.05 -11.28
C LYS A 3 -16.09 -17.60 -11.64
N GLN A 4 -17.14 -16.78 -11.73
CA GLN A 4 -17.03 -15.33 -11.87
C GLN A 4 -16.80 -14.69 -10.49
N ILE A 5 -15.90 -13.72 -10.43
CA ILE A 5 -15.57 -12.99 -9.21
C ILE A 5 -15.89 -11.51 -9.44
N GLY A 6 -16.73 -10.96 -8.56
CA GLY A 6 -17.14 -9.56 -8.58
C GLY A 6 -16.18 -8.64 -7.80
N ALA A 7 -16.40 -7.33 -7.89
CA ALA A 7 -15.54 -6.33 -7.25
C ALA A 7 -15.44 -6.50 -5.72
N ARG A 8 -16.57 -6.71 -5.03
CA ARG A 8 -16.63 -6.88 -3.56
C ARG A 8 -15.86 -8.11 -3.10
N GLU A 9 -16.04 -9.22 -3.82
CA GLU A 9 -15.38 -10.48 -3.49
C GLU A 9 -13.86 -10.35 -3.68
N ALA A 10 -13.41 -9.78 -4.81
CA ALA A 10 -11.99 -9.61 -5.07
C ALA A 10 -11.26 -8.74 -4.02
N THR A 11 -11.92 -7.72 -3.47
CA THR A 11 -11.34 -6.89 -2.40
C THR A 11 -11.23 -7.59 -1.04
N ARG A 12 -11.82 -8.78 -0.90
CA ARG A 12 -11.78 -9.60 0.32
C ARG A 12 -10.80 -10.77 0.22
N GLU A 13 -10.22 -10.99 -0.95
CA GLU A 13 -9.24 -12.05 -1.13
C GLU A 13 -7.90 -11.62 -0.51
N SER A 14 -7.26 -12.55 0.20
CA SER A 14 -5.90 -12.38 0.69
C SER A 14 -4.91 -12.32 -0.48
N LEU A 15 -3.77 -11.65 -0.26
CA LEU A 15 -2.72 -11.61 -1.26
C LEU A 15 -2.08 -13.00 -1.43
N PRO A 16 -1.71 -13.41 -2.65
CA PRO A 16 -0.96 -14.64 -2.86
C PRO A 16 0.41 -14.54 -2.18
N PRO A 17 0.86 -15.56 -1.44
CA PRO A 17 2.14 -15.50 -0.72
C PRO A 17 3.31 -15.28 -1.68
N LEU A 18 4.34 -14.56 -1.23
CA LEU A 18 5.57 -14.39 -2.02
C LEU A 18 6.37 -15.69 -2.04
N ARG A 19 6.97 -16.03 -3.19
CA ARG A 19 7.96 -17.11 -3.29
C ARG A 19 9.35 -16.51 -3.09
N VAL A 20 9.79 -16.41 -1.85
CA VAL A 20 11.12 -15.84 -1.55
C VAL A 20 12.21 -16.87 -1.88
N SER A 21 13.22 -16.43 -2.64
CA SER A 21 14.39 -17.25 -2.99
C SER A 21 15.36 -17.33 -1.80
N GLN A 22 16.13 -18.42 -1.67
CA GLN A 22 17.24 -18.49 -0.70
C GLN A 22 18.34 -17.43 -0.96
N PHE A 23 18.39 -16.91 -2.20
CA PHE A 23 19.24 -15.79 -2.58
C PHE A 23 18.38 -14.54 -2.63
N HIS A 24 18.43 -13.74 -1.57
CA HIS A 24 17.68 -12.50 -1.44
C HIS A 24 18.55 -11.41 -0.82
N THR A 25 18.15 -10.15 -1.00
CA THR A 25 18.77 -9.00 -0.35
C THR A 25 18.78 -9.19 1.16
N THR A 26 19.90 -8.90 1.81
CA THR A 26 20.08 -8.99 3.27
C THR A 26 20.35 -7.65 3.93
N SER A 27 20.59 -6.60 3.13
CA SER A 27 20.81 -5.24 3.61
C SER A 27 19.51 -4.45 3.65
N SER A 28 19.38 -3.60 4.65
CA SER A 28 18.31 -2.61 4.76
C SER A 28 18.48 -1.51 3.72
N ALA A 29 17.39 -1.20 3.02
CA ALA A 29 17.27 -0.08 2.09
C ALA A 29 16.53 1.11 2.72
N VAL A 30 16.46 1.14 4.06
CA VAL A 30 15.96 2.30 4.80
C VAL A 30 16.97 3.43 4.66
N GLU A 31 16.52 4.52 4.05
CA GLU A 31 17.31 5.72 3.90
C GLU A 31 17.77 6.27 5.25
N ARG A 32 18.93 6.93 5.29
CA ARG A 32 19.44 7.62 6.49
C ARG A 32 18.71 8.95 6.72
N LEU A 33 17.39 8.92 6.62
CA LEU A 33 16.47 10.03 6.78
C LEU A 33 15.51 9.70 7.92
N SER A 34 15.09 10.71 8.67
CA SER A 34 14.12 10.54 9.75
C SER A 34 13.10 11.66 9.72
N TYR A 35 11.82 11.29 9.74
CA TYR A 35 10.73 12.25 9.78
C TYR A 35 10.59 12.88 11.18
N ARG A 36 10.82 14.19 11.25
CA ARG A 36 10.80 14.97 12.51
C ARG A 36 9.45 15.65 12.82
N GLY A 37 8.48 15.57 11.92
CA GLY A 37 7.15 16.15 12.17
C GLY A 37 6.31 15.31 13.13
N GLY A 38 5.12 15.80 13.45
CA GLY A 38 4.17 15.06 14.30
C GLY A 38 3.68 13.80 13.59
N LEU A 39 3.68 12.68 14.32
CA LEU A 39 3.00 11.45 13.96
C LEU A 39 1.82 11.26 14.91
N HIS A 40 0.67 10.89 14.38
CA HIS A 40 -0.54 10.64 15.15
C HIS A 40 -1.23 9.37 14.66
N ASP A 41 -2.06 8.78 15.51
CA ASP A 41 -2.91 7.68 15.07
C ASP A 41 -4.05 8.22 14.22
N TRP A 42 -4.29 7.54 13.09
CA TRP A 42 -5.52 7.72 12.33
C TRP A 42 -6.66 6.99 13.04
N SER A 43 -7.14 7.58 14.13
CA SER A 43 -8.04 6.95 15.11
C SER A 43 -9.33 6.33 14.53
N ASN A 44 -9.87 6.89 13.46
CA ASN A 44 -11.09 6.40 12.81
C ASN A 44 -10.85 5.54 11.56
N PHE A 45 -9.60 5.21 11.21
CA PHE A 45 -9.25 4.53 9.96
C PHE A 45 -10.09 3.27 9.70
N CYS A 46 -10.03 2.27 10.60
CA CYS A 46 -10.74 1.01 10.40
C CYS A 46 -12.27 1.18 10.34
N ARG A 47 -12.81 2.14 11.11
CA ARG A 47 -14.24 2.47 11.09
C ARG A 47 -14.62 3.09 9.75
N ASP A 48 -13.83 4.02 9.24
CA ASP A 48 -14.08 4.67 7.96
C ASP A 48 -13.99 3.66 6.81
N VAL A 49 -13.03 2.73 6.85
CA VAL A 49 -12.89 1.65 5.85
C VAL A 49 -14.12 0.73 5.86
N ARG A 50 -14.60 0.30 7.05
CA ARG A 50 -15.81 -0.52 7.17
C ARG A 50 -17.04 0.22 6.67
N ASN A 51 -17.27 1.44 7.17
CA ASN A 51 -18.39 2.27 6.74
C ASN A 51 -18.40 2.50 5.23
N THR A 52 -17.23 2.75 4.64
CA THR A 52 -17.09 2.90 3.18
C THR A 52 -17.41 1.59 2.46
N THR A 53 -16.88 0.47 2.93
CA THR A 53 -17.11 -0.87 2.34
C THR A 53 -18.58 -1.28 2.38
N ASP A 54 -19.25 -1.04 3.50
CA ASP A 54 -20.63 -1.46 3.74
C ASP A 54 -21.65 -0.54 3.05
N SER A 55 -21.35 0.76 2.95
CA SER A 55 -22.21 1.72 2.22
C SER A 55 -21.93 1.77 0.72
N GLN A 56 -20.87 1.13 0.24
CA GLN A 56 -20.54 1.07 -1.17
C GLN A 56 -21.59 0.23 -1.93
N ASN A 57 -22.20 0.85 -2.94
CA ASN A 57 -22.95 0.11 -3.95
C ASN A 57 -21.95 -0.63 -4.84
N TRP A 58 -21.79 -1.93 -4.63
CA TRP A 58 -20.85 -2.76 -5.38
C TRP A 58 -21.39 -3.13 -6.76
N SER A 59 -20.59 -2.89 -7.80
CA SER A 59 -20.91 -3.35 -9.15
C SER A 59 -21.07 -4.88 -9.21
N ASN A 60 -22.12 -5.32 -9.90
CA ASN A 60 -22.41 -6.73 -10.17
C ASN A 60 -21.56 -7.31 -11.33
N ALA A 61 -20.71 -6.49 -11.96
CA ALA A 61 -19.87 -6.94 -13.06
C ALA A 61 -18.81 -7.93 -12.56
N ALA A 62 -18.64 -9.04 -13.28
CA ALA A 62 -17.48 -9.91 -13.11
C ALA A 62 -16.21 -9.14 -13.51
N ILE A 63 -15.24 -9.08 -12.60
CA ILE A 63 -13.95 -8.43 -12.87
C ILE A 63 -12.85 -9.43 -13.17
N LYS A 64 -12.97 -10.67 -12.68
CA LYS A 64 -12.07 -11.77 -13.00
C LYS A 64 -12.78 -13.12 -12.94
N TYR A 65 -12.06 -14.16 -13.32
CA TYR A 65 -12.54 -15.54 -13.35
C TYR A 65 -11.57 -16.44 -12.62
N SER A 66 -12.07 -17.39 -11.84
CA SER A 66 -11.27 -18.47 -11.26
C SER A 66 -11.59 -19.82 -11.89
N LEU A 67 -10.58 -20.68 -11.97
CA LEU A 67 -10.71 -22.04 -12.49
C LEU A 67 -10.65 -23.03 -11.32
N ALA A 68 -11.62 -23.95 -11.25
CA ALA A 68 -11.61 -24.99 -10.22
C ALA A 68 -10.36 -25.90 -10.27
N SER A 69 -9.74 -26.03 -11.44
CA SER A 69 -8.59 -26.92 -11.66
C SER A 69 -7.23 -26.26 -11.41
N ARG A 70 -7.17 -24.93 -11.29
CA ARG A 70 -5.90 -24.19 -11.18
C ARG A 70 -6.13 -22.79 -10.60
N ASN A 71 -5.28 -22.38 -9.67
CA ASN A 71 -5.21 -20.99 -9.25
C ASN A 71 -4.38 -20.18 -10.27
N LEU A 72 -5.01 -19.20 -10.93
CA LEU A 72 -4.34 -18.34 -11.91
C LEU A 72 -3.59 -17.16 -11.27
N GLU A 73 -3.88 -16.88 -10.00
CA GLU A 73 -3.30 -15.75 -9.24
C GLU A 73 -2.16 -16.19 -8.31
N GLU A 74 -1.83 -17.48 -8.30
CA GLU A 74 -0.70 -17.98 -7.52
C GLU A 74 0.61 -17.38 -8.02
N ASN A 75 1.45 -16.91 -7.10
CA ASN A 75 2.75 -16.37 -7.45
C ASN A 75 3.65 -17.51 -7.95
N GLU A 76 3.97 -17.54 -9.24
CA GLU A 76 4.89 -18.54 -9.80
C GLU A 76 6.33 -18.04 -9.93
N VAL A 77 6.56 -16.74 -9.67
CA VAL A 77 7.85 -16.08 -9.81
C VAL A 77 8.55 -15.96 -8.46
N PHE A 78 9.81 -16.39 -8.39
CA PHE A 78 10.65 -16.16 -7.21
C PHE A 78 11.03 -14.70 -7.08
N VAL A 79 11.06 -14.21 -5.84
CA VAL A 79 11.41 -12.84 -5.47
C VAL A 79 12.65 -12.87 -4.59
N GLY A 80 13.59 -11.97 -4.86
CA GLY A 80 14.83 -11.84 -4.08
C GLY A 80 15.17 -10.40 -3.68
N ASP A 81 14.44 -9.40 -4.16
CA ASP A 81 14.72 -7.98 -3.90
C ASP A 81 13.44 -7.13 -3.97
N GLU A 82 13.59 -5.82 -3.73
CA GLU A 82 12.50 -4.85 -3.76
C GLU A 82 11.82 -4.74 -5.13
N SER A 83 12.59 -4.87 -6.23
CA SER A 83 12.04 -4.82 -7.59
C SER A 83 11.09 -6.00 -7.85
N GLY A 84 11.46 -7.19 -7.40
CA GLY A 84 10.58 -8.36 -7.47
C GLY A 84 9.33 -8.18 -6.60
N VAL A 85 9.46 -7.64 -5.38
CA VAL A 85 8.30 -7.34 -4.51
C VAL A 85 7.38 -6.31 -5.17
N GLN A 86 7.93 -5.24 -5.74
CA GLN A 86 7.17 -4.23 -6.48
C GLN A 86 6.38 -4.85 -7.63
N GLY A 87 7.01 -5.71 -8.44
CA GLY A 87 6.32 -6.41 -9.52
C GLY A 87 5.18 -7.30 -9.03
N ARG A 88 5.36 -8.00 -7.90
CA ARG A 88 4.29 -8.82 -7.30
C ARG A 88 3.18 -7.96 -6.71
N PHE A 89 3.50 -6.83 -6.07
CA PHE A 89 2.53 -5.89 -5.53
C PHE A 89 1.68 -5.28 -6.65
N GLN A 90 2.30 -4.82 -7.73
CA GLN A 90 1.57 -4.28 -8.89
C GLN A 90 0.64 -5.33 -9.52
N GLN A 91 1.07 -6.60 -9.61
CA GLN A 91 0.20 -7.69 -10.09
C GLN A 91 -0.95 -7.97 -9.12
N ALA A 92 -0.67 -8.22 -7.84
CA ALA A 92 -1.68 -8.70 -6.89
C ALA A 92 -2.63 -7.61 -6.40
N VAL A 93 -2.11 -6.39 -6.22
CA VAL A 93 -2.86 -5.24 -5.70
C VAL A 93 -3.25 -4.29 -6.83
N GLY A 94 -2.25 -3.83 -7.60
CA GLY A 94 -2.45 -2.80 -8.63
C GLY A 94 -3.44 -3.21 -9.72
N GLN A 95 -3.27 -4.40 -10.29
CA GLN A 95 -4.15 -4.93 -11.34
C GLN A 95 -5.57 -5.18 -10.82
N ILE A 96 -5.69 -5.83 -9.66
CA ILE A 96 -7.00 -6.16 -9.06
C ILE A 96 -7.77 -4.88 -8.71
N LEU A 97 -7.13 -3.95 -8.00
CA LEU A 97 -7.76 -2.67 -7.68
C LEU A 97 -8.06 -1.85 -8.94
N GLY A 98 -7.21 -1.90 -9.97
CA GLY A 98 -7.51 -1.29 -11.26
C GLY A 98 -8.79 -1.81 -11.90
N MET A 99 -9.05 -3.12 -11.81
CA MET A 99 -10.32 -3.72 -12.28
C MET A 99 -11.50 -3.35 -11.39
N VAL A 100 -11.32 -3.31 -10.07
CA VAL A 100 -12.34 -2.87 -9.10
C VAL A 100 -12.74 -1.41 -9.38
N PHE A 101 -11.76 -0.51 -9.47
CA PHE A 101 -11.99 0.91 -9.76
C PHE A 101 -12.71 1.09 -11.10
N ARG A 102 -12.34 0.31 -12.14
CA ARG A 102 -13.07 0.32 -13.42
C ARG A 102 -14.54 -0.08 -13.25
N ALA A 103 -14.80 -1.20 -12.56
CA ALA A 103 -16.16 -1.69 -12.36
C ALA A 103 -17.02 -0.75 -11.51
N GLN A 104 -16.38 -0.01 -10.59
CA GLN A 104 -16.99 1.01 -9.74
C GLN A 104 -17.02 2.41 -10.36
N THR A 105 -16.60 2.56 -11.61
CA THR A 105 -16.54 3.87 -12.31
C THR A 105 -15.70 4.93 -11.59
N LEU A 106 -14.69 4.50 -10.83
CA LEU A 106 -13.74 5.39 -10.16
C LEU A 106 -12.59 5.71 -11.13
N ASP A 107 -12.38 7.00 -11.39
CA ASP A 107 -11.29 7.50 -12.24
C ASP A 107 -9.96 7.55 -11.48
N ILE A 108 -9.49 6.39 -11.06
CA ILE A 108 -8.18 6.20 -10.43
C ILE A 108 -7.54 4.88 -10.88
N ARG A 109 -6.21 4.87 -10.99
CA ARG A 109 -5.38 3.72 -11.35
C ARG A 109 -4.02 3.78 -10.67
N PHE A 110 -3.49 2.61 -10.30
CA PHE A 110 -2.06 2.48 -10.04
C PHE A 110 -1.26 2.77 -11.31
N ALA A 111 -0.09 3.38 -11.12
CA ALA A 111 0.84 3.69 -12.19
C ALA A 111 2.27 3.78 -11.62
N ASP A 112 3.25 3.62 -12.51
CA ASP A 112 4.61 4.06 -12.22
C ASP A 112 4.66 5.58 -12.13
N PHE A 113 5.53 6.13 -11.29
CA PHE A 113 5.62 7.57 -11.09
C PHE A 113 5.88 8.35 -12.40
N LYS A 114 6.68 7.78 -13.30
CA LYS A 114 7.01 8.40 -14.61
C LYS A 114 5.77 8.70 -15.46
N CYS A 115 4.66 7.98 -15.27
CA CYS A 115 3.41 8.22 -15.98
C CYS A 115 2.76 9.57 -15.62
N LEU A 116 3.21 10.27 -14.57
CA LEU A 116 2.75 11.61 -14.23
C LEU A 116 3.39 12.71 -15.08
N GLY A 117 4.46 12.41 -15.82
CA GLY A 117 5.22 13.43 -16.58
C GLY A 117 5.89 14.48 -15.69
N LYS A 118 6.09 14.18 -14.40
CA LYS A 118 6.73 15.07 -13.42
C LYS A 118 8.17 14.62 -13.17
N ALA A 119 9.07 15.59 -12.98
CA ALA A 119 10.41 15.34 -12.50
C ALA A 119 10.45 15.49 -10.97
N THR A 120 11.18 14.59 -10.30
CA THR A 120 11.46 14.64 -8.86
C THR A 120 12.90 14.23 -8.61
N THR A 121 13.44 14.63 -7.46
CA THR A 121 14.75 14.16 -6.98
C THR A 121 14.71 12.72 -6.50
N ILE A 122 13.54 12.25 -6.04
CA ILE A 122 13.31 10.90 -5.54
C ILE A 122 12.00 10.35 -6.11
N THR A 123 12.01 9.10 -6.56
CA THR A 123 10.90 8.50 -7.33
C THR A 123 10.13 7.52 -6.44
N PRO A 124 8.84 7.74 -6.16
CA PRO A 124 8.00 6.74 -5.51
C PRO A 124 7.95 5.43 -6.31
N ASP A 125 7.94 4.29 -5.61
CA ASP A 125 7.87 2.96 -6.24
C ASP A 125 6.56 2.76 -7.02
N CYS A 126 5.47 3.34 -6.50
CA CYS A 126 4.23 3.43 -7.25
C CYS A 126 3.41 4.65 -6.85
N VAL A 127 2.44 4.98 -7.69
CA VAL A 127 1.46 6.04 -7.42
C VAL A 127 0.06 5.58 -7.80
N ILE A 128 -0.96 6.25 -7.26
CA ILE A 128 -2.32 6.22 -7.79
C ILE A 128 -2.59 7.59 -8.43
N LYS A 129 -3.12 7.59 -9.65
CA LYS A 129 -3.48 8.82 -10.38
C LYS A 129 -4.83 8.69 -11.08
N ASN A 130 -5.44 9.81 -11.43
CA ASN A 130 -6.63 9.86 -12.30
C ASN A 130 -6.26 9.89 -13.79
N SER A 131 -7.24 9.88 -14.69
CA SER A 131 -7.03 10.00 -16.14
C SER A 131 -6.30 11.29 -16.56
N GLY A 132 -6.50 12.39 -15.81
CA GLY A 132 -5.86 13.69 -16.02
C GLY A 132 -4.39 13.78 -15.59
N ASN A 133 -3.78 12.70 -15.11
CA ASN A 133 -2.44 12.66 -14.50
C ASN A 133 -2.32 13.41 -13.16
N ASP A 134 -3.44 13.66 -12.47
CA ASP A 134 -3.40 14.16 -11.11
C ASP A 134 -3.07 13.04 -10.13
N LEU A 135 -2.03 13.26 -9.34
CA LEU A 135 -1.58 12.38 -8.28
C LEU A 135 -2.61 12.33 -7.14
N GLN A 136 -2.96 11.13 -6.72
CA GLN A 136 -3.90 10.87 -5.61
C GLN A 136 -3.21 10.24 -4.39
N VAL A 137 -2.28 9.30 -4.63
CA VAL A 137 -1.56 8.56 -3.57
C VAL A 137 -0.13 8.25 -4.02
N VAL A 138 0.82 8.26 -3.10
CA VAL A 138 2.21 7.78 -3.31
C VAL A 138 2.47 6.50 -2.50
N GLY A 139 3.23 5.56 -3.03
CA GLY A 139 3.56 4.30 -2.36
C GLY A 139 5.07 4.06 -2.32
N GLU A 140 5.54 3.61 -1.17
CA GLU A 140 6.88 3.04 -0.97
C GLU A 140 6.75 1.55 -0.65
N LEU A 141 7.62 0.73 -1.22
CA LEU A 141 7.62 -0.72 -1.11
C LEU A 141 8.97 -1.20 -0.58
N LYS A 142 8.92 -2.09 0.41
CA LYS A 142 10.10 -2.72 1.00
C LYS A 142 9.97 -4.24 0.96
N VAL A 143 11.08 -4.94 1.17
CA VAL A 143 11.05 -6.42 1.28
C VAL A 143 10.63 -6.85 2.68
N PRO A 144 9.83 -7.94 2.85
CA PRO A 144 9.34 -8.37 4.16
C PRO A 144 10.38 -9.13 5.00
N TRP A 145 11.40 -9.72 4.38
CA TRP A 145 12.38 -10.60 5.05
C TRP A 145 13.59 -9.86 5.67
N VAL A 146 13.60 -8.53 5.61
CA VAL A 146 14.61 -7.72 6.30
C VAL A 146 13.96 -7.14 7.55
N ASP A 147 14.48 -7.48 8.73
CA ASP A 147 13.90 -7.10 10.02
C ASP A 147 13.69 -5.58 10.16
N ASP A 148 14.65 -4.80 9.66
CA ASP A 148 14.57 -3.32 9.64
C ASP A 148 13.37 -2.79 8.83
N HIS A 149 12.74 -3.60 7.97
CA HIS A 149 11.57 -3.20 7.20
C HIS A 149 10.25 -3.53 7.91
N SER A 150 10.26 -4.28 9.03
CA SER A 150 9.03 -4.62 9.74
C SER A 150 8.37 -3.36 10.32
N ILE A 151 7.19 -3.07 9.80
CA ILE A 151 6.35 -1.96 10.21
C ILE A 151 5.76 -2.27 11.58
N GLN A 152 5.31 -3.51 11.81
CA GLN A 152 4.77 -3.93 13.10
C GLN A 152 5.81 -3.91 14.22
N HIS A 153 7.04 -4.35 13.97
CA HIS A 153 8.11 -4.26 14.97
C HIS A 153 8.49 -2.80 15.27
N SER A 154 8.46 -1.95 14.23
CA SER A 154 8.76 -0.52 14.38
C SER A 154 7.63 0.27 15.04
N ARG A 155 6.40 -0.22 14.91
CA ARG A 155 5.18 0.36 15.45
C ARG A 155 4.78 -0.44 16.69
N ASP A 156 5.32 -0.04 17.84
CA ASP A 156 4.87 -0.54 19.13
C ASP A 156 3.40 -0.16 19.36
N ALA A 157 2.49 -1.09 19.08
CA ALA A 157 1.06 -0.87 19.22
C ALA A 157 0.72 -0.49 20.67
N GLY A 158 0.25 0.74 20.88
CA GLY A 158 -0.09 1.28 22.19
C GLY A 158 0.95 2.22 22.81
N GLN A 159 2.11 2.41 22.17
CA GLN A 159 3.08 3.44 22.57
C GLN A 159 2.91 4.72 21.75
N PRO A 160 3.14 5.91 22.34
CA PRO A 160 3.23 7.16 21.60
C PRO A 160 4.34 7.10 20.54
N PHE A 161 4.20 7.86 19.45
CA PHE A 161 5.23 7.96 18.42
C PHE A 161 6.51 8.65 18.92
N ASP A 162 7.42 7.85 19.49
CA ASP A 162 8.71 8.33 19.98
C ASP A 162 9.57 8.96 18.87
N LEU A 163 10.30 10.02 19.19
CA LEU A 163 11.20 10.73 18.27
C LEU A 163 12.38 9.88 17.82
N GLY A 164 12.80 8.90 18.62
CA GLY A 164 13.86 7.94 18.29
C GLY A 164 13.37 6.66 17.62
N SER A 165 12.05 6.49 17.40
CA SER A 165 11.51 5.25 16.85
C SER A 165 11.98 4.96 15.42
N HIS A 166 12.27 3.69 15.14
CA HIS A 166 12.65 3.21 13.81
C HIS A 166 11.53 3.46 12.77
N LEU A 167 10.27 3.51 13.21
CA LEU A 167 9.13 3.86 12.34
C LEU A 167 9.31 5.22 11.66
N ARG A 168 9.94 6.20 12.31
CA ARG A 168 10.20 7.51 11.69
C ARG A 168 11.20 7.45 10.56
N MET A 169 12.12 6.48 10.61
CA MET A 169 13.06 6.22 9.52
C MET A 169 12.35 5.53 8.36
N LEU A 170 11.55 4.50 8.65
CA LEU A 170 10.72 3.81 7.65
C LEU A 170 9.77 4.76 6.90
N LEU A 171 9.13 5.67 7.63
CA LEU A 171 8.17 6.60 7.04
C LEU A 171 8.82 7.82 6.39
N ALA A 172 10.13 8.05 6.56
CA ALA A 172 10.79 9.26 6.10
C ALA A 172 10.64 9.47 4.58
N GLN A 173 10.89 8.40 3.81
CA GLN A 173 10.84 8.41 2.36
C GLN A 173 9.43 8.63 1.79
N PRO A 174 8.39 7.84 2.17
CA PRO A 174 7.02 8.10 1.68
C PRO A 174 6.49 9.47 2.13
N VAL A 175 6.84 9.94 3.33
CA VAL A 175 6.44 11.29 3.78
C VAL A 175 7.17 12.38 3.01
N GLN A 176 8.42 12.17 2.62
CA GLN A 176 9.14 13.10 1.75
C GLN A 176 8.46 13.20 0.37
N TYR A 177 8.04 12.07 -0.22
CA TYR A 177 7.24 12.10 -1.45
C TYR A 177 5.95 12.90 -1.28
N MET A 178 5.20 12.64 -0.21
CA MET A 178 3.94 13.35 0.09
C MET A 178 4.16 14.87 0.15
N LYS A 179 5.22 15.30 0.83
CA LYS A 179 5.60 16.71 0.93
C LYS A 179 5.99 17.30 -0.42
N ASP A 180 6.94 16.68 -1.11
CA ASP A 180 7.54 17.23 -2.34
C ASP A 180 6.52 17.26 -3.49
N LEU A 181 5.61 16.28 -3.54
CA LEU A 181 4.56 16.17 -4.54
C LEU A 181 3.23 16.81 -4.13
N LYS A 182 3.15 17.38 -2.92
CA LYS A 182 1.92 17.93 -2.32
C LYS A 182 0.77 16.91 -2.32
N CYS A 183 1.10 15.64 -2.06
CA CYS A 183 0.14 14.54 -2.02
C CYS A 183 -0.40 14.36 -0.59
N LYS A 184 -1.72 14.32 -0.44
CA LYS A 184 -2.36 14.15 0.88
C LYS A 184 -2.21 12.74 1.43
N TYR A 185 -2.13 11.73 0.57
CA TYR A 185 -2.17 10.33 0.97
C TYR A 185 -0.91 9.59 0.51
N GLY A 186 -0.46 8.67 1.34
CA GLY A 186 0.62 7.76 1.00
C GLY A 186 0.48 6.42 1.71
N PHE A 187 1.35 5.48 1.39
CA PHE A 187 1.49 4.24 2.15
C PHE A 187 2.93 3.71 2.08
N LEU A 188 3.29 2.90 3.06
CA LEU A 188 4.44 2.02 3.05
C LEU A 188 3.92 0.58 3.12
N SER A 189 4.43 -0.30 2.27
CA SER A 189 4.09 -1.72 2.31
C SER A 189 5.32 -2.60 2.17
N THR A 190 5.36 -3.70 2.93
CA THR A 190 6.32 -4.79 2.73
C THR A 190 5.73 -5.96 1.95
N TYR A 191 4.60 -5.74 1.25
CA TYR A 191 3.67 -6.76 0.76
C TYR A 191 2.91 -7.48 1.88
N GLU A 192 3.58 -7.89 2.96
CA GLU A 192 2.99 -8.60 4.10
C GLU A 192 2.36 -7.65 5.12
N GLU A 193 2.93 -6.46 5.29
CA GLU A 193 2.46 -5.43 6.20
C GLU A 193 2.24 -4.13 5.42
N THR A 194 1.19 -3.39 5.72
CA THR A 194 0.92 -2.09 5.10
C THR A 194 0.49 -1.07 6.14
N ILE A 195 1.03 0.15 6.05
CA ILE A 195 0.59 1.30 6.83
C ILE A 195 0.21 2.45 5.89
N PHE A 196 -0.99 2.98 6.09
CA PHE A 196 -1.53 4.11 5.33
C PHE A 196 -1.25 5.41 6.06
N LEU A 197 -0.94 6.44 5.28
CA LEU A 197 -0.55 7.75 5.75
C LEU A 197 -1.54 8.80 5.23
N GLN A 198 -1.96 9.69 6.13
CA GLN A 198 -2.71 10.89 5.77
C GLN A 198 -2.00 12.13 6.28
N GLN A 199 -1.68 13.04 5.38
CA GLN A 199 -1.18 14.35 5.73
C GLN A 199 -2.35 15.25 6.19
N ARG A 200 -2.22 15.81 7.38
CA ARG A 200 -3.15 16.78 7.97
C ARG A 200 -2.44 18.07 8.37
N HIS A 201 -3.19 19.16 8.33
CA HIS A 201 -2.71 20.46 8.80
C HIS A 201 -3.34 20.77 10.16
N ASN A 202 -2.52 20.93 11.21
CA ASN A 202 -2.99 21.20 12.57
C ASN A 202 -2.68 22.64 13.01
N SER A 203 -3.34 23.63 12.40
CA SER A 203 -3.29 25.05 12.82
C SER A 203 -1.91 25.73 12.90
N ALA A 204 -0.79 25.01 12.66
CA ALA A 204 0.57 25.52 12.67
C ALA A 204 1.59 24.63 11.93
N ARG A 205 1.35 23.31 11.80
CA ARG A 205 2.29 22.37 11.16
C ARG A 205 1.57 21.32 10.33
N TRP A 206 2.32 20.72 9.40
CA TRP A 206 1.92 19.48 8.76
C TRP A 206 2.26 18.32 9.68
N VAL A 207 1.30 17.44 9.89
CA VAL A 207 1.46 16.18 10.63
C VAL A 207 1.01 15.02 9.75
N ILE A 208 1.47 13.82 10.10
CA ILE A 208 1.09 12.59 9.42
C ILE A 208 0.30 11.72 10.39
N ASP A 209 -0.90 11.36 9.97
CA ASP A 209 -1.71 10.34 10.63
C ASP A 209 -1.39 8.98 10.02
N CYS A 210 -1.18 7.99 10.88
CA CYS A 210 -0.83 6.64 10.50
C CYS A 210 -1.97 5.68 10.85
N SER A 211 -2.42 4.87 9.89
CA SER A 211 -3.32 3.75 10.17
C SER A 211 -2.67 2.73 11.11
N PRO A 212 -3.44 1.82 11.73
CA PRO A 212 -2.87 0.55 12.21
C PRO A 212 -2.11 -0.18 11.11
N VAL A 213 -1.22 -1.10 11.48
CA VAL A 213 -0.62 -2.03 10.51
C VAL A 213 -1.72 -2.94 10.00
N ILE A 214 -1.82 -3.08 8.68
CA ILE A 214 -2.72 -4.00 8.00
C ILE A 214 -1.88 -5.14 7.45
N PHE A 215 -2.19 -6.36 7.85
CA PHE A 215 -1.50 -7.56 7.39
C PHE A 215 -2.12 -8.08 6.09
N ALA A 216 -1.31 -8.69 5.22
CA ALA A 216 -1.80 -9.37 4.01
C ALA A 216 -2.74 -10.55 4.32
N SER A 217 -2.64 -11.09 5.53
CA SER A 217 -3.51 -12.12 6.09
C SER A 217 -4.80 -11.58 6.71
N ASP A 218 -4.91 -10.26 6.90
CA ASP A 218 -6.13 -9.66 7.45
C ASP A 218 -7.29 -9.90 6.48
N ALA A 219 -8.39 -10.44 7.03
CA ALA A 219 -9.62 -10.64 6.30
C ALA A 219 -10.68 -9.65 6.78
N TYR A 220 -11.46 -9.11 5.83
CA TYR A 220 -12.65 -8.35 6.18
C TYR A 220 -13.72 -9.31 6.75
N THR A 221 -13.90 -9.31 8.06
CA THR A 221 -15.00 -10.01 8.74
C THR A 221 -16.20 -9.06 8.86
N GLU A 222 -17.34 -9.46 8.29
CA GLU A 222 -18.63 -8.76 8.41
C GLU A 222 -19.20 -8.79 9.84
#